data_AF-A0A2E1ZFA2-F1
#
_entry.id   AF-A0A2E1ZFA2-F1
#
_cell.length_a   1.000
_cell.length_b   1.000
_cell.length_c   1.000
_cell.angle_alpha   90.00
_cell.angle_beta   90.00
_cell.angle_gamma   90.00
#
_symmetry.space_group_name_H-M   'P 1'
#
loop_
_entity.id
_entity.type
_entity.pdbx_description
1 polymer ?
#
loop_
_entity_poly.entity_id
_entity_poly.type
_entity_poly.pdbx_seq_one_letter_code
_entity_poly.pdbx_strand_id
1 'polypeptide(L)' 'MKNIFKDHPNSVGETYFQHLLKAMSFVIKLKLIAARAFIHAIFPWCFEHSVSDKIKELNDILQARKDSNSIAKN' A
#
# COMPACT_ATOMS: atom_id res chain seq x y z
N MET A 1 20.39 15.81 15.05
CA MET A 1 20.19 14.39 14.67
C MET A 1 18.91 14.29 13.86
N LYS A 2 18.92 13.50 12.78
CA LYS A 2 17.77 13.30 11.87
C LYS A 2 16.80 12.28 12.50
N ASN A 3 15.52 12.60 12.66
CA ASN A 3 14.54 11.70 13.30
C ASN A 3 13.88 10.81 12.25
N ILE A 4 14.48 9.65 12.01
CA ILE A 4 14.06 8.70 10.97
C ILE A 4 12.59 8.26 11.06
N PHE A 5 11.98 8.29 12.26
CA PHE A 5 10.58 7.91 12.46
C PHE A 5 9.61 9.03 12.08
N LYS A 6 10.04 10.30 12.13
CA LYS A 6 9.19 11.45 11.84
C LYS A 6 9.49 12.05 10.48
N ASP A 7 10.72 11.97 10.00
CA ASP A 7 11.12 12.63 8.75
C ASP A 7 10.37 12.10 7.55
N HIS A 8 10.20 10.77 7.44
CA HIS A 8 9.44 10.19 6.33
C HIS A 8 7.94 10.54 6.41
N PRO A 9 7.21 10.29 7.52
CA PRO A 9 5.81 10.72 7.66
C PRO A 9 5.60 12.21 7.42
N ASN A 10 6.46 13.07 7.99
CA ASN A 10 6.37 14.52 7.79
C ASN A 10 6.59 14.91 6.33
N SER A 11 7.50 14.23 5.62
CA SER A 11 7.74 14.49 4.19
C SER A 11 6.55 14.15 3.29
N VAL A 12 5.56 13.45 3.82
CA VAL A 12 4.32 13.09 3.10
C VAL A 12 3.07 13.69 3.78
N GLY A 13 3.25 14.69 4.65
CA GLY A 13 2.17 15.41 5.32
C GLY A 13 1.43 14.61 6.39
N GLU A 14 2.06 13.59 6.98
CA GLU A 14 1.43 12.67 7.94
C GLU A 14 2.11 12.68 9.30
N THR A 15 1.31 12.53 10.36
CA THR A 15 1.86 12.15 11.67
C THR A 15 2.31 10.70 11.64
N TYR A 16 3.24 10.33 12.54
CA TYR A 16 3.71 8.95 12.67
C TYR A 16 2.57 7.94 12.79
N PHE A 17 1.55 8.23 13.62
CA PHE A 17 0.41 7.33 13.81
C PHE A 17 -0.47 7.22 12.56
N GLN A 18 -0.71 8.32 11.84
CA GLN A 18 -1.44 8.29 10.57
C GLN A 18 -0.71 7.43 9.53
N HIS A 19 0.61 7.61 9.43
CA HIS A 19 1.45 6.84 8.53
C HIS A 19 1.44 5.34 8.89
N LEU A 20 1.60 5.04 10.18
CA LEU A 20 1.57 3.68 10.71
C LEU A 20 0.24 2.99 10.41
N LEU A 21 -0.90 3.60 10.73
CA LEU A 21 -2.23 3.03 10.48
C LEU A 21 -2.48 2.78 9.00
N LYS A 22 -2.08 3.73 8.14
CA LYS A 22 -2.17 3.56 6.68
C LYS A 22 -1.30 2.40 6.20
N ALA A 23 -0.02 2.35 6.59
CA ALA A 23 0.89 1.26 6.25
C ALA A 23 0.34 -0.12 6.72
N MET A 24 -0.20 -0.18 7.93
CA MET A 24 -0.82 -1.39 8.47
C MET A 24 -2.05 -1.83 7.65
N SER A 25 -2.85 -0.89 7.13
CA SER A 25 -3.96 -1.22 6.21
C SER A 25 -3.45 -1.90 4.94
N PHE A 26 -2.36 -1.42 4.34
CA PHE A 26 -1.73 -2.06 3.17
C PHE A 26 -1.22 -3.47 3.50
N VAL A 27 -0.62 -3.67 4.68
CA VAL A 27 -0.18 -5.02 5.12
C VAL A 27 -1.35 -6.00 5.13
N ILE A 28 -2.49 -5.61 5.70
CA ILE A 28 -3.68 -6.48 5.75
C ILE A 28 -4.16 -6.81 4.32
N LYS A 29 -4.27 -5.80 3.44
CA LYS A 29 -4.68 -6.02 2.05
C LYS A 29 -3.71 -6.94 1.29
N LEU A 30 -2.40 -6.75 1.44
CA LEU A 30 -1.39 -7.60 0.81
C LEU A 30 -1.45 -9.04 1.32
N LYS A 31 -1.69 -9.26 2.62
CA LYS A 31 -1.89 -10.61 3.17
C LYS A 31 -3.12 -11.30 2.56
N LEU A 32 -4.21 -10.58 2.36
CA LEU A 32 -5.40 -11.11 1.69
C LEU A 32 -5.14 -11.46 0.22
N ILE A 33 -4.38 -10.61 -0.49
CA ILE A 33 -3.97 -10.89 -1.89
C ILE A 33 -3.08 -12.14 -1.94
N ALA A 34 -2.10 -12.25 -1.03
CA ALA A 34 -1.24 -13.43 -0.92
C ALA A 34 -2.04 -14.70 -0.63
N ALA A 35 -3.03 -14.64 0.27
CA ALA A 35 -3.93 -15.75 0.54
C ALA A 35 -4.74 -16.17 -0.71
N ARG A 36 -5.21 -15.21 -1.52
CA ARG A 36 -5.89 -15.50 -2.80
C ARG A 36 -4.96 -16.16 -3.80
N ALA A 37 -3.74 -15.65 -3.94
CA ALA A 37 -2.72 -16.26 -4.81
C ALA A 37 -2.39 -17.69 -4.39
N PHE A 38 -2.30 -17.94 -3.07
CA PHE A 38 -2.10 -19.28 -2.53
C PHE A 38 -3.26 -20.23 -2.86
N ILE A 39 -4.51 -19.79 -2.69
CA ILE A 39 -5.69 -20.58 -3.07
C ILE A 39 -5.69 -20.85 -4.58
N HIS A 40 -5.42 -19.83 -5.41
CA HIS A 40 -5.32 -19.98 -6.87
C HIS A 40 -4.25 -20.97 -7.30
N ALA A 41 -3.10 -21.00 -6.61
CA ALA A 41 -2.03 -21.96 -6.89
C ALA A 41 -2.45 -23.43 -6.65
N ILE A 42 -3.42 -23.67 -5.76
CA ILE A 42 -4.01 -24.99 -5.51
C ILE A 42 -5.20 -25.24 -6.45
N PHE A 43 -6.02 -24.21 -6.68
CA PHE A 43 -7.26 -24.25 -7.44
C PHE A 43 -7.22 -23.19 -8.56
N PRO A 44 -6.70 -23.52 -9.76
CA PRO A 44 -6.40 -22.55 -10.81
C PRO A 44 -7.63 -21.81 -11.36
N TRP A 45 -8.85 -22.33 -11.16
CA TRP A 45 -10.09 -21.66 -11.55
C TRP A 45 -10.60 -20.63 -10.52
N CYS A 46 -10.03 -20.59 -9.32
CA CYS A 46 -10.38 -19.60 -8.30
C CYS A 46 -9.51 -18.34 -8.44
N PHE A 47 -10.10 -17.14 -8.37
CA PHE A 47 -9.37 -15.87 -8.31
C PHE A 47 -8.48 -15.52 -9.53
N GLU A 48 -8.77 -16.05 -10.73
CA GLU A 48 -7.96 -15.89 -11.96
C GLU A 48 -7.41 -14.48 -12.23
N HIS A 49 -8.21 -13.43 -12.00
CA HIS A 49 -7.78 -12.03 -12.19
C HIS A 49 -7.68 -11.21 -10.90
N SER A 50 -8.12 -11.80 -9.76
CA SER A 50 -8.30 -11.06 -8.52
C SER A 50 -6.99 -10.51 -7.94
N VAL A 51 -5.87 -11.23 -8.12
CA VAL A 51 -4.57 -10.81 -7.61
C VAL A 51 -4.05 -9.60 -8.36
N SER A 52 -4.01 -9.67 -9.70
CA SER A 52 -3.51 -8.60 -10.56
C SER A 52 -4.33 -7.32 -10.41
N ASP A 53 -5.67 -7.43 -10.38
CA ASP A 53 -6.56 -6.29 -10.21
C ASP A 53 -6.33 -5.59 -8.86
N LYS A 54 -6.16 -6.37 -7.79
CA LYS A 54 -5.93 -5.81 -6.45
C LYS A 54 -4.54 -5.21 -6.29
N ILE A 55 -3.51 -5.79 -6.90
CA ILE A 55 -2.16 -5.19 -6.91
C ILE A 55 -2.20 -3.88 -7.67
N LYS A 56 -2.87 -3.83 -8.83
CA LYS A 56 -3.03 -2.59 -9.60
C LYS A 56 -3.73 -1.51 -8.78
N GLU A 57 -4.85 -1.83 -8.13
CA GLU A 57 -5.57 -0.92 -7.23
C GLU A 57 -4.65 -0.37 -6.12
N LEU A 58 -3.89 -1.23 -5.45
CA LEU A 58 -2.96 -0.80 -4.40
C LEU A 58 -1.84 0.08 -4.94
N ASN A 59 -1.29 -0.25 -6.11
CA ASN A 59 -0.27 0.56 -6.76
C ASN A 59 -0.81 1.95 -7.12
N ASP A 60 -2.01 2.03 -7.71
CA ASP A 60 -2.63 3.29 -8.11
C ASP A 60 -2.83 4.21 -6.89
N ILE A 61 -3.27 3.65 -5.75
CA ILE A 61 -3.37 4.40 -4.49
C ILE A 61 -1.99 4.92 -4.03
N LEU A 62 -0.95 4.10 -4.12
CA LEU A 62 0.41 4.50 -3.71
C LEU A 62 1.00 5.57 -4.63
N GLN A 63 0.80 5.48 -5.95
CA GLN A 63 1.24 6.48 -6.91
C GLN A 63 0.50 7.80 -6.71
N ALA A 64 -0.83 7.78 -6.61
CA ALA A 64 -1.61 8.98 -6.34
C ALA A 64 -1.15 9.70 -5.06
N ARG A 65 -0.73 8.94 -4.05
CA ARG A 65 -0.18 9.46 -2.80
C ARG A 65 1.21 10.07 -2.96
N LYS A 66 2.05 9.46 -3.79
CA LYS A 66 3.37 10.01 -4.15
C LYS A 66 3.22 11.32 -4.92
N ASP A 67 2.31 11.35 -5.90
CA ASP A 67 2.08 12.49 -6.79
C ASP A 67 1.45 13.66 -6.04
N SER A 68 0.46 13.42 -5.18
CA SER A 68 -0.13 14.46 -4.32
C SER A 68 0.92 15.13 -3.42
N ASN A 69 1.87 14.36 -2.91
CA ASN A 69 2.97 14.89 -2.11
C ASN A 69 4.03 15.64 -2.93
N SER A 70 4.15 15.34 -4.22
CA SER A 70 5.01 16.09 -5.13
C SER A 70 4.43 17.48 -5.45
N ILE A 71 3.11 17.55 -5.64
CA ILE A 71 2.37 18.79 -5.90
C ILE A 71 2.40 19.70 -4.66
N ALA A 72 2.22 19.15 -3.45
CA ALA A 72 2.22 19.93 -2.22
C ALA A 72 3.60 20.49 -1.80
N LYS A 73 4.68 20.10 -2.49
CA LYS A 73 6.07 20.55 -2.22
C LYS A 73 6.58 21.59 -3.22
N ASN A 74 5.84 21.85 -4.29
CA ASN A 74 6.13 22.91 -5.27
C ASN A 74 5.38 24.19 -4.90
#